data_AF-A0A975ID50-F1
#
_entry.id   AF-A0A975ID50-F1
#
_cell.length_a   1.000
_cell.length_b   1.000
_cell.length_c   1.000
_cell.angle_alpha   90.00
_cell.angle_beta   90.00
_cell.angle_gamma   90.00
#
_symmetry.space_group_name_H-M   'P 1'
#
loop_
_entity.id
_entity.type
_entity.pdbx_description
1 polymer ?
#
loop_
_entity_poly.entity_id
_entity_poly.type
_entity_poly.pdbx_seq_one_letter_code
_entity_poly.pdbx_strand_id
1 'polypeptide(L)'
;MRLRDLTIYAKEKYNIAEQHKWADFPEFSVLEDPDTQKWVALLMRRWNASLGEETELCDIKCAKEALEEYDAPFLSAPFRMRGKNWVGVRFDSGTKEDVVFALFDKAMKAGEQRGFTIVLASDLPAAQAEYHASAIPFSKVASSLQTAQIPEKIRKMIKLYRYGDGSFRQKC
;
A
#
# COMPACT_ATOMS: atom_id res chain seq x y z
N MET A 1 3.00 -18.27 -20.63
CA MET A 1 2.96 -16.89 -21.16
C MET A 1 4.38 -16.38 -21.30
N ARG A 2 4.71 -15.55 -22.29
CA ARG A 2 6.00 -14.86 -22.43
C ARG A 2 5.90 -13.39 -22.09
N LEU A 3 7.04 -12.74 -21.87
CA LEU A 3 7.11 -11.32 -21.53
C LEU A 3 6.60 -10.43 -22.67
N ARG A 4 6.75 -10.87 -23.94
CA ARG A 4 6.16 -10.17 -25.10
C ARG A 4 4.63 -10.08 -25.04
N ASP A 5 3.96 -11.07 -24.46
CA ASP A 5 2.50 -11.06 -24.34
C ASP A 5 2.06 -9.94 -23.39
N LEU A 6 2.84 -9.69 -22.33
CA LEU A 6 2.61 -8.57 -21.41
C LEU A 6 2.83 -7.21 -22.09
N THR A 7 3.85 -7.08 -22.95
CA THR A 7 4.11 -5.80 -23.64
C THR A 7 3.05 -5.49 -24.69
N ILE A 8 2.54 -6.52 -25.39
CA ILE A 8 1.40 -6.38 -26.30
C ILE A 8 0.17 -5.93 -25.52
N TYR A 9 -0.15 -6.61 -24.42
CA TYR A 9 -1.29 -6.25 -23.58
C TYR A 9 -1.22 -4.82 -23.04
N ALA A 10 -0.06 -4.42 -22.52
CA ALA A 10 0.15 -3.06 -22.01
C ALA A 10 -0.02 -2.00 -23.11
N LYS A 11 0.44 -2.30 -24.34
CA LYS A 11 0.29 -1.41 -25.49
C LYS A 11 -1.15 -1.34 -25.99
N GLU A 12 -1.85 -2.46 -26.11
CA GLU A 12 -3.22 -2.50 -26.64
C GLU A 12 -4.24 -1.91 -25.67
N LYS A 13 -4.11 -2.20 -24.37
CA LYS A 13 -5.11 -1.78 -23.37
C LYS A 13 -4.84 -0.40 -22.78
N TYR A 14 -3.57 -0.09 -22.52
CA TYR A 14 -3.16 1.14 -21.80
C TYR A 14 -2.32 2.09 -22.66
N ASN A 15 -2.06 1.76 -23.93
CA ASN A 15 -1.17 2.52 -24.81
C ASN A 15 0.23 2.75 -24.21
N ILE A 16 0.70 1.81 -23.37
CA ILE A 16 2.02 1.84 -22.75
C ILE A 16 3.01 1.13 -23.66
N ALA A 17 4.01 1.87 -24.15
CA ALA A 17 5.10 1.31 -24.93
C ALA A 17 6.27 0.88 -24.04
N GLU A 18 6.95 -0.20 -24.43
CA GLU A 18 8.21 -0.64 -23.83
C GLU A 18 9.31 0.41 -24.08
N GLN A 19 9.90 0.92 -23.01
CA GLN A 19 10.97 1.92 -23.06
C GLN A 19 12.31 1.33 -22.61
N HIS A 20 13.36 1.52 -23.40
CA HIS A 20 14.72 1.14 -23.04
C HIS A 20 15.43 2.38 -22.48
N LYS A 21 15.39 2.54 -21.15
CA LYS A 21 15.96 3.71 -20.48
C LYS A 21 17.49 3.68 -20.36
N TRP A 22 18.11 2.51 -20.54
CA TRP A 22 19.54 2.31 -20.33
C TRP A 22 20.21 1.76 -21.58
N ALA A 23 21.15 2.54 -22.16
CA ALA A 23 21.93 2.10 -23.32
C ALA A 23 22.91 0.97 -22.95
N ASP A 24 23.48 1.02 -21.74
CA ASP A 24 24.45 0.04 -21.25
C ASP A 24 23.80 -1.29 -20.84
N PHE A 25 22.47 -1.31 -20.66
CA PHE A 25 21.72 -2.49 -20.23
C PHE A 25 20.50 -2.73 -21.14
N PRO A 26 20.70 -3.24 -22.36
CA PRO A 26 19.61 -3.52 -23.31
C PRO A 26 18.68 -4.65 -22.84
N GLU A 27 19.12 -5.44 -21.86
CA GLU A 27 18.35 -6.47 -21.18
C GLU A 27 17.24 -5.94 -20.27
N PHE A 28 17.26 -4.64 -19.96
CA PHE A 28 16.26 -3.98 -19.13
C PHE A 28 15.39 -3.02 -19.93
N SER A 29 14.10 -3.15 -19.71
CA SER A 29 13.09 -2.30 -20.32
C SER A 29 12.02 -1.95 -19.29
N VAL A 30 11.34 -0.83 -19.46
CA VAL A 30 10.36 -0.33 -18.50
C VAL A 30 9.04 -0.08 -19.19
N LEU A 31 7.94 -0.42 -18.50
CA LEU A 31 6.60 0.01 -18.82
C LEU A 31 6.26 1.19 -17.90
N GLU A 32 6.15 2.37 -18.49
CA GLU A 32 5.85 3.63 -17.81
C GLU A 32 4.45 4.09 -18.19
N ASP A 33 3.64 4.41 -17.19
CA ASP A 33 2.30 4.94 -17.39
C ASP A 33 2.39 6.35 -18.03
N PRO A 34 1.77 6.58 -19.20
CA PRO A 34 1.83 7.88 -19.89
C PRO A 34 1.22 9.02 -19.09
N ASP A 35 0.22 8.75 -18.24
CA ASP A 35 -0.49 9.80 -17.50
C ASP A 35 0.27 10.22 -16.24
N THR A 36 0.81 9.24 -15.50
CA THR A 36 1.50 9.51 -14.23
C THR A 36 3.01 9.61 -14.36
N GLN A 37 3.59 9.19 -15.48
CA GLN A 37 5.04 9.04 -15.71
C GLN A 37 5.73 8.14 -14.68
N LYS A 38 4.95 7.30 -13.98
CA LYS A 38 5.47 6.36 -13.00
C LYS A 38 5.71 5.02 -13.67
N TRP A 39 6.77 4.34 -13.22
CA TRP A 39 7.03 2.98 -13.63
C TRP A 39 5.97 2.04 -13.05
N VAL A 40 5.38 1.25 -13.93
CA VAL A 40 4.38 0.23 -13.61
C VAL A 40 5.04 -1.13 -13.58
N ALA A 41 5.95 -1.40 -14.51
CA ALA A 41 6.70 -2.64 -14.55
C ALA A 41 8.12 -2.45 -15.06
N LEU A 42 9.05 -3.23 -14.51
CA LEU A 42 10.42 -3.40 -15.00
C LEU A 42 10.52 -4.78 -15.65
N LEU A 43 10.95 -4.83 -16.91
CA LEU A 43 11.13 -6.02 -17.72
C LEU A 43 12.62 -6.36 -17.76
N MET A 44 12.95 -7.64 -17.62
CA MET A 44 14.32 -8.14 -17.53
C MET A 44 14.45 -9.41 -18.36
N ARG A 45 15.41 -9.43 -19.28
CA ARG A 45 15.73 -10.60 -20.11
C ARG A 45 17.16 -11.02 -19.81
N ARG A 46 17.35 -12.15 -19.11
CA ARG A 46 18.69 -12.58 -18.67
C ARG A 46 19.00 -13.98 -19.16
N TRP A 47 20.24 -14.18 -19.64
CA TRP A 47 20.73 -15.52 -19.87
C TRP A 47 20.96 -16.25 -18.54
N ASN A 48 20.40 -17.45 -18.41
CA ASN A 48 20.62 -18.30 -17.26
C ASN A 48 21.58 -19.42 -17.63
N ALA A 49 22.86 -19.23 -17.33
CA ALA A 49 23.91 -20.20 -17.65
C ALA A 49 23.69 -21.58 -17.01
N SER A 50 22.97 -21.65 -15.88
CA SER A 50 22.69 -22.89 -15.16
C SER A 50 21.63 -23.75 -15.86
N LEU A 51 20.65 -23.09 -16.50
CA LEU A 51 19.57 -23.74 -17.26
C LEU A 51 19.86 -23.78 -18.77
N GLY A 52 20.82 -23.00 -19.25
CA GLY A 52 21.14 -22.87 -20.68
C GLY A 52 20.05 -22.15 -21.48
N GLU A 53 19.20 -21.36 -20.82
CA GLU A 53 18.04 -20.71 -21.43
C GLU A 53 17.95 -19.22 -21.06
N GLU A 54 17.30 -18.44 -21.92
CA GLU A 54 16.96 -17.06 -21.64
C GLU A 54 15.76 -17.02 -20.66
N THR A 55 15.99 -16.50 -19.46
CA THR A 55 14.95 -16.31 -18.45
C THR A 55 14.37 -14.91 -18.56
N GLU A 56 13.08 -14.84 -18.80
CA GLU A 56 12.29 -13.62 -18.80
C GLU A 56 11.72 -13.38 -17.39
N LEU A 57 11.99 -12.21 -16.83
CA LEU A 57 11.56 -11.80 -15.50
C LEU A 57 10.92 -10.42 -15.57
N CYS A 58 10.00 -10.13 -14.66
CA CYS A 58 9.43 -8.80 -14.52
C CYS A 58 9.19 -8.46 -13.05
N ASP A 59 9.44 -7.22 -12.68
CA ASP A 59 8.93 -6.66 -11.43
C ASP A 59 7.73 -5.77 -11.73
N ILE A 60 6.55 -6.12 -11.22
CA ILE A 60 5.30 -5.35 -11.39
C ILE A 60 5.03 -4.59 -10.09
N LYS A 61 4.60 -3.33 -10.22
CA LYS A 61 4.25 -2.45 -9.09
C LYS A 61 2.88 -2.78 -8.47
N CYS A 62 2.71 -4.04 -8.09
CA CYS A 62 1.51 -4.52 -7.40
C CYS A 62 1.83 -4.66 -5.90
N ALA A 63 0.90 -4.31 -5.03
CA ALA A 63 1.08 -4.45 -3.58
C ALA A 63 1.40 -5.90 -3.20
N LYS A 64 2.22 -6.09 -2.15
CA LYS A 64 2.59 -7.44 -1.67
C LYS A 64 1.39 -8.32 -1.34
N GLU A 65 0.24 -7.73 -1.02
CA GLU A 65 -1.06 -8.41 -0.85
C GLU A 65 -1.40 -9.32 -2.03
N ALA A 66 -0.94 -8.99 -3.24
CA ALA A 66 -1.16 -9.80 -4.42
C ALA A 66 -0.40 -11.14 -4.42
N LEU A 67 0.68 -11.26 -3.64
CA LEU A 67 1.36 -12.54 -3.39
C LEU A 67 0.56 -13.44 -2.44
N GLU A 68 -0.28 -12.85 -1.57
CA GLU A 68 -1.15 -13.60 -0.65
C GLU A 68 -2.43 -14.05 -1.37
N GLU A 69 -2.90 -13.26 -2.34
CA GLU A 69 -4.09 -13.57 -3.15
C GLU A 69 -3.82 -14.66 -4.20
N TYR A 70 -2.61 -14.70 -4.76
CA TYR A 70 -2.22 -15.68 -5.77
C TYR A 70 -1.04 -16.52 -5.26
N ASP A 71 -1.34 -17.68 -4.68
CA ASP A 71 -0.30 -18.69 -4.38
C ASP A 71 0.13 -19.39 -5.68
N ALA A 72 1.06 -18.74 -6.40
CA ALA A 72 1.53 -19.19 -7.70
C ALA A 72 3.06 -19.32 -7.73
N PRO A 73 3.61 -20.42 -8.26
CA PRO A 73 5.06 -20.69 -8.24
C PRO A 73 5.87 -19.71 -9.11
N PHE A 74 5.22 -19.03 -10.04
CA PHE A 74 5.82 -18.01 -10.90
C PHE A 74 5.89 -16.63 -10.25
N LEU A 75 5.24 -16.44 -9.08
CA LEU A 75 5.29 -15.21 -8.30
C LEU A 75 6.32 -15.32 -7.17
N SER A 76 7.04 -14.22 -6.94
CA SER A 76 8.09 -14.16 -5.93
C SER A 76 8.30 -12.73 -5.45
N ALA A 77 9.25 -12.56 -4.52
CA ALA A 77 9.77 -11.24 -4.18
C ALA A 77 10.37 -10.56 -5.42
N PRO A 78 10.35 -9.22 -5.50
CA PRO A 78 10.90 -8.50 -6.65
C PRO A 78 12.39 -8.82 -6.82
N PHE A 79 12.82 -8.94 -8.07
CA PHE A 79 14.20 -9.34 -8.40
C PHE A 79 15.18 -8.17 -8.33
N ARG A 80 14.74 -6.97 -8.73
CA ARG A 80 15.59 -5.78 -8.87
C ARG A 80 15.01 -4.58 -8.12
N MET A 81 13.70 -4.43 -8.16
CA MET A 81 13.00 -3.31 -7.53
C MET A 81 12.96 -3.47 -6.01
N ARG A 82 13.00 -2.33 -5.30
CA ARG A 82 12.93 -2.27 -3.84
C ARG A 82 11.60 -1.68 -3.39
N GLY A 83 11.05 -2.20 -2.30
CA GLY A 83 9.84 -1.70 -1.67
C GLY A 83 8.74 -2.76 -1.60
N LYS A 84 7.76 -2.51 -0.73
CA LYS A 84 6.65 -3.44 -0.44
C LYS A 84 5.59 -3.48 -1.53
N ASN A 85 5.72 -2.65 -2.56
CA ASN A 85 4.72 -2.49 -3.63
C ASN A 85 5.18 -3.10 -4.94
N TRP A 86 6.16 -4.00 -4.90
CA TRP A 86 6.69 -4.67 -6.07
C TRP A 86 6.59 -6.18 -5.87
N VAL A 87 6.20 -6.87 -6.94
CA VAL A 87 6.08 -8.31 -7.02
C VAL A 87 6.89 -8.79 -8.23
N GLY A 88 7.72 -9.82 -8.02
CA GLY A 88 8.52 -10.43 -9.07
C GLY A 88 7.73 -11.54 -9.76
N VAL A 89 7.64 -11.49 -11.07
CA VAL A 89 7.02 -12.49 -11.95
C VAL A 89 8.10 -13.13 -12.80
N ARG A 90 8.16 -14.47 -12.82
CA ARG A 90 8.98 -15.23 -13.75
C ARG A 90 8.09 -15.74 -14.88
N PHE A 91 8.48 -15.53 -16.13
CA PHE A 91 7.73 -16.06 -17.26
C PHE A 91 8.29 -17.42 -17.67
N ASP A 92 7.42 -18.42 -17.60
CA ASP A 92 7.67 -19.79 -18.03
C ASP A 92 6.45 -20.37 -18.76
N SER A 93 6.53 -21.63 -19.16
CA SER A 93 5.43 -22.35 -19.81
C SER A 93 4.22 -22.55 -18.90
N GLY A 94 4.39 -22.51 -17.56
CA GLY A 94 3.32 -22.66 -16.57
C GLY A 94 2.67 -21.34 -16.12
N THR A 95 3.17 -20.21 -16.61
CA THR A 95 2.69 -18.88 -16.22
C THR A 95 1.30 -18.61 -16.78
N LYS A 96 0.35 -18.33 -15.89
CA LYS A 96 -1.05 -18.02 -16.23
C LYS A 96 -1.18 -16.55 -16.60
N GLU A 97 -1.57 -16.28 -17.83
CA GLU A 97 -1.71 -14.92 -18.36
C GLU A 97 -2.76 -14.10 -17.62
N ASP A 98 -3.91 -14.68 -17.29
CA ASP A 98 -5.00 -14.00 -16.57
C ASP A 98 -4.51 -13.38 -15.25
N VAL A 99 -3.66 -14.10 -14.52
CA VAL A 99 -3.11 -13.63 -13.24
C VAL A 99 -2.15 -12.47 -13.48
N VAL A 100 -1.24 -12.59 -14.46
CA VAL A 100 -0.27 -11.53 -14.76
C VAL A 100 -0.96 -10.25 -15.26
N PHE A 101 -1.97 -10.38 -16.12
CA PHE A 101 -2.78 -9.25 -16.57
C PHE A 101 -3.57 -8.62 -15.43
N ALA A 102 -4.17 -9.42 -14.55
CA ALA A 102 -4.86 -8.90 -13.36
C ALA A 102 -3.91 -8.15 -12.42
N LEU A 103 -2.68 -8.64 -12.23
CA LEU A 103 -1.65 -7.95 -11.45
C LEU A 103 -1.25 -6.62 -12.09
N PHE A 104 -1.09 -6.59 -13.41
CA PHE A 104 -0.77 -5.39 -14.16
C PHE A 104 -1.91 -4.36 -14.08
N ASP A 105 -3.15 -4.78 -14.27
CA ASP A 105 -4.34 -3.94 -14.12
C ASP A 105 -4.44 -3.33 -12.72
N LYS A 106 -4.13 -4.12 -11.68
CA LYS A 106 -4.07 -3.62 -10.29
C LYS A 106 -2.96 -2.58 -10.12
N ALA A 107 -1.80 -2.79 -10.73
CA ALA A 107 -0.69 -1.83 -10.69
C ALA A 107 -1.07 -0.50 -11.35
N MET A 108 -1.79 -0.53 -12.48
CA MET A 108 -2.34 0.66 -13.15
C MET A 108 -3.31 1.42 -12.23
N LYS A 109 -4.31 0.71 -11.67
CA LYS A 109 -5.29 1.31 -10.75
C LYS A 109 -4.65 1.90 -9.48
N ALA A 110 -3.63 1.25 -8.94
CA ALA A 110 -2.89 1.76 -7.78
C ALA A 110 -2.09 3.03 -8.14
N GLY A 111 -1.61 3.15 -9.39
CA GLY A 111 -0.96 4.35 -9.90
C GLY A 111 -1.91 5.54 -10.03
N GLU A 112 -3.18 5.28 -10.40
CA GLU A 112 -4.24 6.27 -10.54
C GLU A 112 -4.69 6.90 -9.22
N GLN A 113 -4.56 6.19 -8.09
CA GLN A 113 -4.90 6.72 -6.78
C GLN A 113 -3.96 7.89 -6.42
N ARG A 114 -4.38 9.11 -6.80
CA ARG A 114 -3.75 10.37 -6.39
C ARG A 114 -3.86 10.48 -4.88
N GLY A 115 -2.71 10.58 -4.20
CA GLY A 115 -2.71 11.01 -2.81
C GLY A 115 -3.43 12.35 -2.70
N PHE A 116 -4.42 12.43 -1.81
CA PHE A 116 -5.12 13.69 -1.55
C PHE A 116 -4.17 14.60 -0.78
N THR A 117 -3.60 15.61 -1.44
CA THR A 117 -2.91 16.70 -0.74
C THR A 117 -3.97 17.63 -0.17
N ILE A 118 -4.21 17.56 1.14
CA ILE A 118 -5.00 18.56 1.84
C ILE A 118 -4.12 19.80 1.98
N VAL A 119 -4.35 20.81 1.15
CA VAL A 119 -3.78 22.15 1.34
C VAL A 119 -4.66 22.85 2.37
N LEU A 120 -4.15 23.03 3.58
CA LEU A 120 -4.77 23.91 4.56
C LEU A 120 -4.67 25.33 4.00
N ALA A 121 -5.79 25.93 3.59
CA ALA A 121 -5.82 27.31 3.15
C ALA A 121 -5.48 28.21 4.35
N SER A 122 -4.29 28.81 4.32
CA SER A 122 -3.83 29.82 5.29
C SER A 122 -4.60 31.14 5.18
N ASP A 123 -5.46 31.27 4.17
CA ASP A 123 -6.14 32.52 3.80
C ASP A 123 -7.53 32.64 4.42
N LEU A 124 -7.85 31.80 5.41
CA LEU A 124 -8.91 32.17 6.35
C LEU A 124 -8.46 33.49 6.98
N PRO A 125 -9.24 34.58 6.83
CA PRO A 125 -8.88 35.82 7.50
C PRO A 125 -8.68 35.46 8.96
N ALA A 126 -7.61 35.97 9.55
CA ALA A 126 -7.45 36.07 11.00
C ALA A 126 -8.51 37.05 11.55
N ALA A 127 -9.77 36.88 11.17
CA ALA A 127 -10.93 37.44 11.80
C ALA A 127 -11.06 36.66 13.11
N GLN A 128 -10.28 37.11 14.09
CA GLN A 128 -10.67 37.12 15.50
C GLN A 128 -11.51 35.91 15.90
N ALA A 129 -10.99 34.71 15.69
CA ALA A 129 -11.41 33.59 16.51
C ALA A 129 -10.77 33.84 17.87
N GLU A 130 -11.30 34.82 18.61
CA GLU A 130 -11.12 34.88 20.05
C GLU A 130 -11.50 33.49 20.55
N TYR A 131 -10.49 32.75 20.99
CA TYR A 131 -10.68 31.46 21.60
C TYR A 131 -11.48 31.69 22.88
N HIS A 132 -12.80 31.57 22.79
CA HIS A 132 -13.64 31.51 23.96
C HIS A 132 -13.47 30.11 24.54
N ALA A 133 -12.64 30.03 25.58
CA ALA A 133 -12.60 28.86 26.44
C ALA A 133 -14.00 28.66 27.05
N SER A 134 -14.85 27.90 26.38
CA SER A 134 -16.06 27.39 27.00
C SER A 134 -15.58 26.39 28.04
N ALA A 135 -15.84 26.69 29.31
CA ALA A 135 -15.63 25.71 30.37
C ALA A 135 -16.43 24.47 29.97
N ILE A 136 -15.74 23.37 29.67
CA ILE A 136 -16.38 22.09 29.44
C ILE A 136 -17.19 21.85 30.71
N PRO A 137 -18.53 21.76 30.63
CA PRO A 137 -19.30 21.40 31.79
C PRO A 137 -18.90 19.98 32.12
N PHE A 138 -18.00 19.82 33.08
CA PHE A 138 -17.95 18.64 33.90
C PHE A 138 -19.26 18.64 34.67
N SER A 139 -20.39 18.34 34.00
CA SER A 139 -21.45 17.66 34.72
C SER A 139 -20.71 16.46 35.29
N LYS A 140 -20.70 16.34 36.63
CA LYS A 140 -20.39 15.07 37.26
C LYS A 140 -21.16 14.07 36.42
N VAL A 141 -20.45 13.25 35.65
CA VAL A 141 -21.07 12.19 34.87
C VAL A 141 -21.86 11.45 35.91
N ALA A 142 -23.17 11.70 35.91
CA ALA A 142 -24.06 11.24 36.94
C ALA A 142 -24.20 9.76 36.64
N SER A 143 -23.24 8.98 37.13
CA SER A 143 -23.27 7.53 37.25
C SER A 143 -24.00 6.79 36.11
N SER A 144 -23.81 7.22 34.86
CA SER A 144 -24.43 6.59 33.69
C SER A 144 -23.36 6.10 32.73
N LEU A 145 -22.19 5.73 33.25
CA LEU A 145 -21.55 4.54 32.72
C LEU A 145 -22.51 3.40 33.02
N GLN A 146 -23.30 3.06 32.00
CA GLN A 146 -24.19 1.93 31.98
C GLN A 146 -23.47 0.76 32.66
N THR A 147 -23.95 0.41 33.85
CA THR A 147 -23.42 -0.67 34.67
C THR A 147 -23.56 -2.03 33.97
N ALA A 148 -24.14 -2.05 32.76
CA ALA A 148 -24.63 -3.21 32.04
C ALA A 148 -23.56 -4.05 31.33
N GLN A 149 -22.30 -3.62 31.21
CA GLN A 149 -21.29 -4.38 30.45
C GLN A 149 -19.94 -4.61 31.15
N ILE A 150 -19.85 -4.46 32.47
CA ILE A 150 -18.60 -4.75 33.19
C ILE A 150 -18.61 -6.21 33.69
N PRO A 151 -17.72 -7.09 33.17
CA PRO A 151 -17.55 -8.45 33.68
C PRO A 151 -17.31 -8.49 35.19
N GLU A 152 -17.85 -9.51 35.87
CA GLU A 152 -17.80 -9.61 37.34
C GLU A 152 -16.39 -9.52 37.93
N LYS A 153 -15.40 -10.08 37.23
CA LYS A 153 -13.99 -10.05 37.66
C LYS A 153 -13.49 -8.62 37.82
N ILE A 154 -13.86 -7.74 36.90
CA ILE A 154 -13.48 -6.33 36.93
C ILE A 154 -14.23 -5.59 38.05
N ARG A 155 -15.52 -5.91 38.28
CA ARG A 155 -16.29 -5.35 39.41
C ARG A 155 -15.67 -5.68 40.77
N LYS A 156 -15.18 -6.91 40.95
CA LYS A 156 -14.49 -7.33 42.18
C LYS A 156 -13.18 -6.59 42.36
N MET A 157 -12.44 -6.37 41.27
CA MET A 157 -11.20 -5.60 41.33
C MET A 157 -11.41 -4.13 41.67
N ILE A 158 -12.43 -3.47 41.11
CA ILE A 158 -12.72 -2.05 41.40
C ILE A 158 -12.96 -1.81 42.89
N LYS A 159 -13.61 -2.77 43.59
CA LYS A 159 -13.88 -2.67 45.04
C LYS A 159 -12.61 -2.74 45.91
N LEU A 160 -11.49 -3.23 45.38
CA LEU A 160 -10.22 -3.30 46.11
C LEU A 160 -9.48 -1.95 46.14
N TYR A 161 -9.86 -1.00 45.29
CA TYR A 161 -9.21 0.30 45.21
C TYR A 161 -10.07 1.37 45.90
N ARG A 162 -9.47 2.10 46.84
CA ARG A 162 -10.07 3.30 47.41
C ARG A 162 -9.71 4.48 46.51
N TYR A 163 -10.65 4.89 45.67
CA TYR A 163 -10.47 6.11 44.87
C TYR A 163 -10.57 7.32 45.79
N GLY A 164 -9.50 8.12 45.84
CA GLY A 164 -9.56 9.47 46.40
C GLY A 164 -10.45 10.38 45.55
N ASP A 165 -10.67 11.60 46.02
CA ASP A 165 -11.47 12.61 45.32
C ASP A 165 -10.79 13.17 44.05
N GLY A 166 -9.63 12.62 43.67
CA GLY A 166 -8.84 13.07 42.54
C GLY A 166 -8.28 14.49 42.73
N SER A 167 -8.36 15.05 43.94
CA SER A 167 -7.87 16.39 44.20
C SER A 167 -6.34 16.41 44.23
N PHE A 168 -5.77 17.46 43.64
CA PHE A 168 -4.32 17.64 43.52
C PHE A 168 -3.58 17.64 44.88
N ARG A 169 -4.31 17.86 45.99
CA ARG A 169 -3.78 17.92 47.36
C ARG A 169 -3.31 16.57 47.92
N GLN A 170 -3.61 15.45 47.28
CA GLN A 170 -3.21 14.11 47.76
C GLN A 170 -1.87 13.61 47.19
N LYS A 171 -1.22 14.36 46.29
CA LYS A 171 0.01 13.92 45.58
C LYS A 171 1.30 14.61 46.06
N CYS A 172 1.30 15.23 47.25
CA CYS A 172 2.49 15.85 47.85
C CYS A 172 3.01 15.00 49.00
#